data_AF-A0A0N9LX74-F1
#
_entry.id   AF-A0A0N9LX74-F1
#
_cell.length_a   1.000
_cell.length_b   1.000
_cell.length_c   1.000
_cell.angle_alpha   90.00
_cell.angle_beta   90.00
_cell.angle_gamma   90.00
#
_symmetry.space_group_name_H-M   'P 1'
#
loop_
_entity.id
_entity.type
_entity.pdbx_description
1 polymer ?
#
loop_
_entity_poly.entity_id
_entity_poly.type
_entity_poly.pdbx_seq_one_letter_code
_entity_poly.pdbx_strand_id
1 'polypeptide(L)'
;GGIIATFGQFVIGDSLAVGFVVFSIVTVVQFIVITKGSERVAEVAARFSLDGMPGKQMSIDADLKAGIIDADAARERRSVLERESQLYGSFDGAMKFIKGDAIAGIIIIFVNFIGGISVGMTRHGMDLSSALSTYTMLTIGDGLVAQIPALLIAISAGFIVTRVNGDSDNMGRNIMTQLLNNPFVLVVTAILTISMGTLPGFPLPVFVILAVVLSVLFYFKFREAKRSAAKPKTSKGEQPLSIEEKEGTSLGLIGDLDKVSTETVPLILL
;
A
#
# COMPACT_ATOMS: atom_id res chain seq x y z
N GLY A 1 13.15 13.82 -15.67
CA GLY A 1 13.73 13.85 -17.02
C GLY A 1 13.76 12.46 -17.62
N GLY A 2 14.88 11.75 -17.51
CA GLY A 2 15.09 10.44 -18.17
C GLY A 2 14.01 9.40 -17.88
N ILE A 3 13.64 9.20 -16.61
CA ILE A 3 12.61 8.22 -16.21
C ILE A 3 11.25 8.52 -16.87
N ILE A 4 10.84 9.80 -16.90
CA ILE A 4 9.59 10.24 -17.53
C ILE A 4 9.60 9.93 -19.02
N ALA A 5 10.69 10.29 -19.71
CA ALA A 5 10.83 10.02 -21.14
C ALA A 5 10.78 8.52 -21.44
N THR A 6 11.44 7.69 -20.61
CA THR A 6 11.44 6.24 -20.84
C THR A 6 10.10 5.58 -20.51
N PHE A 7 9.40 6.01 -19.45
CA PHE A 7 8.03 5.54 -19.20
C PHE A 7 7.08 5.92 -20.34
N GLY A 8 7.19 7.16 -20.85
CA GLY A 8 6.44 7.61 -22.01
C GLY A 8 6.73 6.74 -23.23
N GLN A 9 8.01 6.53 -23.55
CA GLN A 9 8.40 5.75 -24.72
C GLN A 9 8.04 4.26 -24.62
N PHE A 10 8.13 3.65 -23.43
CA PHE A 10 7.70 2.27 -23.20
C PHE A 10 6.21 2.06 -23.47
N VAL A 11 5.37 3.05 -23.14
CA VAL A 11 3.91 2.95 -23.26
C VAL A 11 3.41 3.35 -24.65
N ILE A 12 4.04 4.33 -25.29
CA ILE A 12 3.60 4.87 -26.58
C ILE A 12 4.16 4.06 -27.75
N GLY A 13 5.36 3.47 -27.57
CA GLY A 13 6.11 2.86 -28.67
C GLY A 13 6.34 3.87 -29.78
N ASP A 14 6.03 3.48 -31.02
CA ASP A 14 6.19 4.32 -32.22
C ASP A 14 4.89 5.00 -32.69
N SER A 15 3.77 4.88 -31.96
CA SER A 15 2.47 5.40 -32.39
C SER A 15 1.91 6.47 -31.47
N LEU A 16 1.91 7.72 -31.97
CA LEU A 16 1.32 8.86 -31.28
C LEU A 16 -0.18 8.64 -30.97
N ALA A 17 -0.91 7.95 -31.84
CA ALA A 17 -2.31 7.61 -31.63
C ALA A 17 -2.50 6.65 -30.44
N VAL A 18 -1.64 5.63 -30.31
CA VAL A 18 -1.64 4.73 -29.14
C VAL A 18 -1.37 5.52 -27.88
N GLY A 19 -0.37 6.42 -27.91
CA GLY A 19 -0.07 7.30 -26.78
C GLY A 19 -1.26 8.13 -26.35
N PHE A 20 -1.98 8.75 -27.27
CA PHE A 20 -3.15 9.56 -26.95
C PHE A 20 -4.31 8.74 -26.35
N VAL A 21 -4.51 7.51 -26.83
CA VAL A 21 -5.50 6.58 -26.24
C VAL A 21 -5.12 6.21 -24.82
N VAL A 22 -3.86 5.81 -24.58
CA VAL A 22 -3.39 5.44 -23.24
C VAL A 22 -3.45 6.64 -22.29
N PHE A 23 -3.01 7.81 -22.74
CA PHE A 23 -3.14 9.07 -22.01
C PHE A 23 -4.58 9.34 -21.55
N SER A 24 -5.53 9.18 -22.47
CA SER A 24 -6.95 9.41 -22.20
C SER A 24 -7.49 8.41 -21.20
N ILE A 25 -7.17 7.12 -21.37
CA ILE A 25 -7.57 6.06 -20.42
C ILE A 25 -6.99 6.35 -19.03
N VAL A 26 -5.70 6.63 -18.94
CA VAL A 26 -5.00 6.91 -17.69
C VAL A 26 -5.60 8.12 -16.97
N THR A 27 -5.84 9.21 -17.70
CA THR A 27 -6.44 10.44 -17.14
C THR A 27 -7.86 10.17 -16.63
N VAL A 28 -8.66 9.42 -17.39
CA VAL A 28 -10.03 9.06 -17.00
C VAL A 28 -10.04 8.14 -15.78
N VAL A 29 -9.18 7.13 -15.74
CA VAL A 29 -9.06 6.21 -14.59
C VAL A 29 -8.60 6.97 -13.35
N GLN A 30 -7.61 7.86 -13.47
CA GLN A 30 -7.13 8.70 -12.37
C GLN A 30 -8.27 9.54 -11.77
N PHE A 31 -9.09 10.16 -12.61
CA PHE A 31 -10.18 11.01 -12.12
C PHE A 31 -11.40 10.21 -11.62
N ILE A 32 -11.93 9.30 -12.44
CA ILE A 32 -13.21 8.63 -12.16
C ILE A 32 -13.03 7.46 -11.19
N VAL A 33 -11.99 6.65 -11.36
CA VAL A 33 -11.82 5.44 -10.54
C VAL A 33 -11.09 5.78 -9.25
N ILE A 34 -9.92 6.39 -9.34
CA ILE A 34 -9.07 6.61 -8.16
C ILE A 34 -9.66 7.73 -7.30
N THR A 35 -9.87 8.91 -7.87
CA THR A 35 -10.31 10.08 -7.08
C THR A 35 -11.74 9.92 -6.59
N LYS A 36 -12.68 9.69 -7.51
CA LYS A 36 -14.12 9.58 -7.20
C LYS A 36 -14.50 8.27 -6.51
N GLY A 37 -13.75 7.18 -6.75
CA GLY A 37 -13.93 5.93 -6.02
C GLY A 37 -13.47 6.06 -4.57
N SER A 38 -12.27 6.61 -4.35
CA SER A 38 -11.73 6.79 -3.00
C SER A 38 -12.56 7.79 -2.18
N GLU A 39 -13.07 8.88 -2.78
CA GLU A 39 -13.97 9.84 -2.13
C GLU A 39 -15.21 9.14 -1.56
N ARG A 40 -15.91 8.33 -2.36
CA ARG A 40 -17.11 7.61 -1.92
C ARG A 40 -16.81 6.59 -0.83
N VAL A 41 -15.74 5.82 -0.98
CA VAL A 41 -15.36 4.81 0.01
C VAL A 41 -14.99 5.47 1.34
N ALA A 42 -14.25 6.58 1.31
CA ALA A 42 -13.88 7.32 2.50
C ALA A 42 -15.05 8.02 3.19
N GLU A 43 -15.90 8.70 2.42
CA GLU A 43 -17.09 9.39 2.95
C GLU A 43 -18.01 8.37 3.65
N VAL A 44 -18.26 7.25 2.98
CA VAL A 44 -19.12 6.19 3.50
C VAL A 44 -18.49 5.55 4.75
N ALA A 45 -17.19 5.21 4.72
CA ALA A 45 -16.50 4.60 5.86
C ALA A 45 -16.45 5.55 7.07
N ALA A 46 -16.08 6.82 6.86
CA ALA A 46 -16.03 7.81 7.92
C ALA A 46 -17.42 8.06 8.51
N ARG A 47 -18.43 8.24 7.66
CA ARG A 47 -19.80 8.48 8.11
C ARG A 47 -20.38 7.29 8.87
N PHE A 48 -20.24 6.06 8.36
CA PHE A 48 -20.72 4.88 9.08
C PHE A 48 -20.03 4.67 10.42
N SER A 49 -18.71 4.92 10.50
CA SER A 49 -18.00 4.84 11.78
C SER A 49 -18.46 5.93 12.75
N LEU A 50 -18.61 7.17 12.28
CA LEU A 50 -18.99 8.31 13.11
C LEU A 50 -20.46 8.23 13.57
N ASP A 51 -21.38 7.85 12.69
CA ASP A 51 -22.81 7.67 13.00
C ASP A 51 -23.03 6.53 14.01
N GLY A 52 -22.12 5.55 14.06
CA GLY A 52 -22.15 4.45 15.03
C GLY A 52 -21.59 4.80 16.42
N MET A 53 -20.91 5.94 16.60
CA MET A 53 -20.25 6.28 17.87
C MET A 53 -21.21 6.49 19.03
N PRO A 54 -22.37 7.18 18.90
CA PRO A 54 -23.32 7.30 19.99
C PRO A 54 -23.80 5.94 20.51
N GLY A 55 -24.00 4.97 19.61
CA GLY A 55 -24.36 3.60 19.97
C GLY A 55 -23.24 2.89 20.76
N LYS A 56 -21.99 3.01 20.31
CA LYS A 56 -20.82 2.49 21.03
C LYS A 56 -20.65 3.15 22.41
N GLN A 57 -20.82 4.46 22.52
CA GLN A 57 -20.79 5.19 23.81
C GLN A 57 -21.90 4.72 24.75
N MET A 58 -23.12 4.61 24.24
CA MET A 58 -24.28 4.14 25.02
C MET A 58 -24.09 2.68 25.47
N SER A 59 -23.47 1.83 24.66
CA SER A 59 -23.12 0.46 25.06
C SER A 59 -22.12 0.43 26.20
N ILE A 60 -21.09 1.28 26.18
CA ILE A 60 -20.12 1.40 27.28
C ILE A 60 -20.83 1.86 28.57
N ASP A 61 -21.73 2.83 28.45
CA ASP A 61 -22.50 3.35 29.59
C ASP A 61 -23.47 2.30 30.17
N ALA A 62 -24.07 1.48 29.30
CA ALA A 62 -24.93 0.38 29.70
C ALA A 62 -24.13 -0.73 30.42
N ASP A 63 -22.97 -1.11 29.87
CA ASP A 63 -22.08 -2.11 30.49
C ASP A 63 -21.58 -1.66 31.87
N LEU A 64 -21.23 -0.38 32.02
CA LEU A 64 -20.80 0.20 33.30
C LEU A 64 -21.94 0.20 34.32
N LYS A 65 -23.15 0.58 33.91
CA LYS A 65 -24.35 0.56 34.77
C LYS A 65 -24.76 -0.86 35.16
N ALA A 66 -24.57 -1.83 34.28
CA ALA A 66 -24.84 -3.24 34.52
C ALA A 66 -23.76 -3.94 35.37
N GLY A 67 -22.64 -3.26 35.66
CA GLY A 67 -21.52 -3.82 36.40
C GLY A 67 -20.70 -4.86 35.62
N ILE A 68 -20.85 -4.92 34.29
CA ILE A 68 -20.08 -5.82 33.42
C ILE A 68 -18.63 -5.33 33.29
N ILE A 69 -18.43 -4.01 33.34
CA ILE A 69 -17.12 -3.35 33.33
C ILE A 69 -17.00 -2.36 34.48
N ASP A 70 -15.77 -2.10 34.93
CA ASP A 70 -15.47 -1.09 35.94
C ASP A 70 -15.22 0.31 35.32
N ALA A 71 -15.00 1.30 36.18
CA ALA A 71 -14.80 2.69 35.77
C ALA A 71 -13.51 2.88 34.95
N ASP A 72 -12.46 2.13 35.26
CA ASP A 72 -11.17 2.23 34.58
C ASP A 72 -11.25 1.64 33.17
N ALA A 73 -11.87 0.46 33.01
CA ALA A 73 -12.14 -0.16 31.72
C ALA A 73 -13.10 0.69 30.85
N ALA A 74 -14.12 1.31 31.45
CA ALA A 74 -15.01 2.23 30.74
C ALA A 74 -14.26 3.46 30.23
N ARG A 75 -13.33 4.00 31.03
CA ARG A 75 -12.47 5.14 30.62
C ARG A 75 -11.54 4.77 29.48
N GLU A 76 -10.93 3.59 29.53
CA GLU A 76 -10.06 3.09 28.47
C GLU A 76 -10.85 2.90 27.15
N ARG A 77 -12.00 2.23 27.20
CA ARG A 77 -12.86 2.04 26.02
C ARG A 77 -13.33 3.37 25.42
N ARG A 78 -13.68 4.35 26.25
CA ARG A 78 -14.02 5.72 25.79
C ARG A 78 -12.83 6.41 25.11
N SER A 79 -11.62 6.26 25.66
CA SER A 79 -10.40 6.82 25.04
C SER A 79 -10.12 6.18 23.69
N VAL A 80 -10.31 4.87 23.55
CA VAL A 80 -10.19 4.17 22.25
C VAL A 80 -11.22 4.72 21.26
N LEU A 81 -12.48 4.89 21.69
CA LEU A 81 -13.54 5.42 20.85
C LEU A 81 -13.30 6.88 20.43
N GLU A 82 -12.70 7.69 21.31
CA GLU A 82 -12.30 9.06 20.99
C GLU A 82 -11.18 9.10 19.94
N ARG A 83 -10.18 8.21 20.05
CA ARG A 83 -9.12 8.07 19.03
C ARG A 83 -9.69 7.60 17.70
N GLU A 84 -10.64 6.66 17.72
CA GLU A 84 -11.37 6.21 16.54
C GLU A 84 -12.11 7.39 15.87
N SER A 85 -12.84 8.20 16.66
CA SER A 85 -13.50 9.43 16.20
C SER A 85 -12.51 10.38 15.52
N GLN A 86 -11.40 10.67 16.18
CA GLN A 86 -10.40 11.62 15.69
C GLN A 86 -9.74 11.12 14.41
N LEU A 87 -9.48 9.82 14.31
CA LEU A 87 -8.93 9.18 13.12
C LEU A 87 -9.87 9.33 11.93
N TYR A 88 -11.14 8.94 12.06
CA TYR A 88 -12.11 9.03 10.97
C TYR A 88 -12.44 10.48 10.59
N GLY A 89 -12.45 11.40 11.56
CA GLY A 89 -12.57 12.84 11.30
C GLY A 89 -11.37 13.41 10.54
N SER A 90 -10.15 13.02 10.91
CA SER A 90 -8.92 13.42 10.19
C SER A 90 -8.85 12.78 8.80
N PHE A 91 -9.40 11.57 8.64
CA PHE A 91 -9.44 10.85 7.37
C PHE A 91 -10.37 11.51 6.35
N ASP A 92 -11.56 11.94 6.74
CA ASP A 92 -12.44 12.75 5.86
C ASP A 92 -11.74 14.02 5.37
N GLY A 93 -10.97 14.68 6.25
CA GLY A 93 -10.11 15.80 5.89
C GLY A 93 -9.03 15.43 4.86
N ALA A 94 -8.23 14.39 5.13
CA ALA A 94 -7.18 13.91 4.24
C ALA A 94 -7.71 13.52 2.84
N MET A 95 -8.92 12.97 2.78
CA MET A 95 -9.55 12.56 1.53
C MET A 95 -10.02 13.74 0.68
N LYS A 96 -10.42 14.86 1.31
CA LYS A 96 -10.63 16.13 0.60
C LYS A 96 -9.34 16.69 0.00
N PHE A 97 -8.18 16.49 0.64
CA PHE A 97 -6.88 16.86 0.06
C PHE A 97 -6.53 16.01 -1.16
N ILE A 98 -6.75 14.69 -1.11
CA ILE A 98 -6.51 13.78 -2.25
C ILE A 98 -7.36 14.17 -3.47
N LYS A 99 -8.59 14.64 -3.26
CA LYS A 99 -9.42 15.21 -4.33
C LYS A 99 -8.81 16.46 -4.95
N GLY A 100 -8.31 17.38 -4.12
CA GLY A 100 -7.61 18.58 -4.58
C GLY A 100 -6.35 18.24 -5.38
N ASP A 101 -5.59 17.25 -4.92
CA ASP A 101 -4.38 16.75 -5.57
C ASP A 101 -4.68 16.17 -6.96
N ALA A 102 -5.73 15.37 -7.11
CA ALA A 102 -6.10 14.82 -8.41
C ALA A 102 -6.55 15.89 -9.43
N ILE A 103 -7.30 16.91 -8.98
CA ILE A 103 -7.68 18.04 -9.83
C ILE A 103 -6.44 18.83 -10.25
N ALA A 104 -5.54 19.11 -9.31
CA ALA A 104 -4.27 19.76 -9.59
C ALA A 104 -3.43 18.94 -10.59
N GLY A 105 -3.37 17.62 -10.44
CA GLY A 105 -2.67 16.72 -11.35
C GLY A 105 -3.18 16.81 -12.79
N ILE A 106 -4.50 16.85 -12.99
CA ILE A 106 -5.09 17.04 -14.33
C ILE A 106 -4.72 18.41 -14.90
N ILE A 107 -4.79 19.47 -14.09
CA ILE A 107 -4.41 20.82 -14.53
C ILE A 107 -2.94 20.85 -14.94
N ILE A 108 -2.05 20.27 -14.12
CA ILE A 108 -0.61 20.19 -14.40
C ILE A 108 -0.37 19.44 -15.73
N ILE A 109 -1.05 18.32 -15.96
CA ILE A 109 -0.98 17.57 -17.20
C ILE A 109 -1.35 18.44 -18.42
N PHE A 110 -2.45 19.18 -18.35
CA PHE A 110 -2.87 20.06 -19.45
C PHE A 110 -1.90 21.23 -19.67
N VAL A 111 -1.41 21.84 -18.59
CA VAL A 111 -0.43 22.94 -18.64
C VAL A 111 0.88 22.44 -19.25
N ASN A 112 1.37 21.27 -18.84
CA ASN A 112 2.58 20.66 -19.36
C ASN A 112 2.43 20.29 -20.85
N PHE A 113 1.26 19.79 -21.25
CA PHE A 113 0.96 19.46 -22.63
C PHE A 113 0.94 20.71 -23.53
N ILE A 114 0.07 21.68 -23.24
CA ILE A 114 -0.14 22.87 -24.07
C ILE A 114 1.06 23.82 -23.98
N GLY A 115 1.55 24.05 -22.77
CA GLY A 115 2.72 24.88 -22.51
C GLY A 115 3.97 24.28 -23.13
N GLY A 116 4.15 22.97 -23.03
CA GLY A 116 5.22 22.23 -23.67
C GLY A 116 5.23 22.42 -25.19
N ILE A 117 4.11 22.17 -25.87
CA ILE A 117 3.98 22.37 -27.32
C ILE A 117 4.27 23.83 -27.69
N SER A 118 3.69 24.78 -26.95
CA SER A 118 3.86 26.22 -27.21
C SER A 118 5.33 26.64 -27.09
N VAL A 119 6.04 26.19 -26.05
CA VAL A 119 7.47 26.46 -25.85
C VAL A 119 8.32 25.71 -26.90
N GLY A 120 7.96 24.47 -27.24
CA GLY A 120 8.60 23.68 -28.30
C GLY A 120 8.60 24.40 -29.64
N MET A 121 7.46 24.96 -30.03
CA MET A 121 7.33 25.69 -31.30
C MET A 121 8.00 27.07 -31.24
N THR A 122 7.78 27.84 -30.17
CA THR A 122 8.23 29.24 -30.11
C THR A 122 9.70 29.41 -29.73
N ARG A 123 10.23 28.59 -28.82
CA ARG A 123 11.60 28.69 -28.29
C ARG A 123 12.55 27.67 -28.90
N HIS A 124 12.07 26.46 -29.18
CA HIS A 124 12.91 25.39 -29.74
C HIS A 124 12.79 25.26 -31.26
N GLY A 125 11.94 26.06 -31.91
CA GLY A 125 11.78 26.06 -33.37
C GLY A 125 11.25 24.74 -33.93
N MET A 126 10.60 23.92 -33.11
CA MET A 126 10.04 22.64 -33.53
C MET A 126 8.81 22.88 -34.41
N ASP A 127 8.65 22.06 -35.45
CA ASP A 127 7.38 21.99 -36.15
C ASP A 127 6.30 21.39 -35.24
N LEU A 128 5.03 21.66 -35.56
CA LEU A 128 3.89 21.23 -34.75
C LEU A 128 3.86 19.72 -34.53
N SER A 129 4.24 18.91 -35.53
CA SER A 129 4.22 17.45 -35.44
C SER A 129 5.27 16.95 -34.46
N SER A 130 6.50 17.45 -34.58
CA SER A 130 7.60 17.11 -33.66
C SER A 130 7.32 17.56 -32.22
N ALA A 131 6.75 18.76 -32.05
CA ALA A 131 6.35 19.28 -30.74
C ALA A 131 5.24 18.43 -30.13
N LEU A 132 4.21 18.07 -30.91
CA LEU A 132 3.14 17.18 -30.45
C LEU A 132 3.70 15.83 -30.01
N SER A 133 4.54 15.17 -30.82
CA SER A 133 5.13 13.88 -30.47
C SER A 133 5.90 13.93 -29.14
N THR A 134 6.83 14.88 -29.03
CA THR A 134 7.72 15.00 -27.88
C THR A 134 6.96 15.34 -26.59
N TYR A 135 6.11 16.36 -26.62
CA TYR A 135 5.42 16.81 -25.41
C TYR A 135 4.21 15.93 -25.06
N THR A 136 3.60 15.22 -26.01
CA THR A 136 2.66 14.13 -25.70
C THR A 136 3.37 13.03 -24.92
N MET A 137 4.54 12.58 -25.39
CA MET A 137 5.32 11.54 -24.72
C MET A 137 5.72 11.93 -23.30
N LEU A 138 6.25 13.14 -23.14
CA LEU A 138 6.67 13.63 -21.83
C LEU A 138 5.49 13.80 -20.87
N THR A 139 4.35 14.29 -21.35
CA THR A 139 3.14 14.47 -20.52
C THR A 139 2.58 13.12 -20.07
N ILE A 140 2.55 12.11 -20.93
CA ILE A 140 2.11 10.76 -20.57
C ILE A 140 3.05 10.16 -19.53
N GLY A 141 4.36 10.25 -19.76
CA GLY A 141 5.35 9.74 -18.80
C GLY A 141 5.22 10.41 -17.44
N ASP A 142 4.99 11.72 -17.40
CA ASP A 142 4.80 12.48 -16.16
C ASP A 142 3.52 12.03 -15.43
N GLY A 143 2.40 11.89 -16.15
CA GLY A 143 1.14 11.40 -15.61
C GLY A 143 1.22 9.97 -15.06
N LEU A 144 2.04 9.10 -15.67
CA LEU A 144 2.30 7.75 -15.17
C LEU A 144 3.19 7.73 -13.93
N VAL A 145 4.24 8.55 -13.90
CA VAL A 145 5.13 8.64 -12.72
C VAL A 145 4.40 9.26 -11.54
N ALA A 146 3.55 10.26 -11.76
CA ALA A 146 2.73 10.90 -10.73
C ALA A 146 1.74 9.95 -10.04
N GLN A 147 1.43 8.79 -10.64
CA GLN A 147 0.58 7.77 -10.01
C GLN A 147 1.29 6.97 -8.93
N ILE A 148 2.62 6.84 -8.98
CA ILE A 148 3.37 6.05 -8.00
C ILE A 148 3.17 6.63 -6.58
N PRO A 149 3.35 7.95 -6.35
CA PRO A 149 3.04 8.55 -5.05
C PRO A 149 1.56 8.42 -4.67
N ALA A 150 0.63 8.65 -5.61
CA ALA A 150 -0.80 8.58 -5.35
C ALA A 150 -1.24 7.19 -4.87
N LEU A 151 -0.73 6.13 -5.50
CA LEU A 151 -0.97 4.75 -5.09
C LEU A 151 -0.41 4.46 -3.68
N LEU A 152 0.81 4.93 -3.38
CA LEU A 152 1.42 4.76 -2.06
C LEU A 152 0.62 5.46 -0.97
N ILE A 153 0.11 6.66 -1.24
CA ILE A 153 -0.77 7.40 -0.32
C ILE A 153 -2.07 6.62 -0.10
N ALA A 154 -2.73 6.14 -1.17
CA ALA A 154 -3.97 5.39 -1.07
C ALA A 154 -3.81 4.08 -0.27
N ILE A 155 -2.73 3.34 -0.51
CA ILE A 155 -2.41 2.11 0.23
C ILE A 155 -2.13 2.44 1.70
N SER A 156 -1.35 3.47 1.98
CA SER A 156 -1.03 3.90 3.35
C SER A 156 -2.29 4.32 4.11
N ALA A 157 -3.16 5.10 3.47
CA ALA A 157 -4.46 5.49 3.98
C ALA A 157 -5.35 4.27 4.28
N GLY A 158 -5.40 3.30 3.37
CA GLY A 158 -6.12 2.03 3.57
C GLY A 158 -5.60 1.21 4.75
N PHE A 159 -4.27 1.14 4.94
CA PHE A 159 -3.67 0.48 6.10
C PHE A 159 -3.99 1.19 7.42
N ILE A 160 -4.01 2.52 7.42
CA ILE A 160 -4.34 3.32 8.61
C ILE A 160 -5.81 3.09 9.04
N VAL A 161 -6.73 3.06 8.09
CA VAL A 161 -8.17 2.88 8.37
C VAL A 161 -8.51 1.48 8.87
N THR A 162 -7.79 0.45 8.42
CA THR A 162 -8.11 -0.95 8.73
C THR A 162 -7.55 -1.43 10.07
N ARG A 163 -6.75 -0.62 10.78
CA ARG A 163 -6.11 -1.03 12.03
C ARG A 163 -6.29 0.05 13.10
N VAL A 164 -7.46 0.05 13.74
CA VAL A 164 -7.87 0.94 14.85
C VAL A 164 -7.69 0.27 16.23
N ASN A 165 -6.67 -0.58 16.38
CA ASN A 165 -6.46 -1.28 17.66
C ASN A 165 -5.40 -0.55 18.49
N GLY A 166 -5.80 -0.19 19.71
CA GLY A 166 -5.17 0.73 20.66
C GLY A 166 -3.79 0.39 21.21
N ASP A 167 -2.93 -0.28 20.45
CA ASP A 167 -1.52 -0.36 20.85
C ASP A 167 -0.90 1.04 20.76
N SER A 168 -0.40 1.52 21.90
CA SER A 168 0.39 2.74 22.05
C SER A 168 1.69 2.78 21.23
N ASP A 169 1.96 1.72 20.45
CA ASP A 169 3.18 1.54 19.71
C ASP A 169 3.09 2.18 18.31
N ASN A 170 4.24 2.59 17.79
CA ASN A 170 4.33 3.39 16.59
C ASN A 170 3.88 2.55 15.37
N MET A 171 2.64 2.76 14.88
CA MET A 171 2.03 1.89 13.87
C MET A 171 2.88 1.73 12.60
N GLY A 172 3.55 2.81 12.16
CA GLY A 172 4.49 2.75 11.04
C GLY A 172 5.65 1.77 11.29
N ARG A 173 6.16 1.70 12.53
CA ARG A 173 7.20 0.76 12.94
C ARG A 173 6.67 -0.68 12.91
N ASN A 174 5.45 -0.92 13.36
CA ASN A 174 4.85 -2.26 13.34
C ASN A 174 4.59 -2.75 11.91
N ILE A 175 4.10 -1.88 11.02
CA ILE A 175 3.93 -2.20 9.60
C ILE A 175 5.30 -2.50 8.96
N MET A 176 6.30 -1.64 9.17
CA MET A 176 7.64 -1.84 8.63
C MET A 176 8.26 -3.14 9.16
N THR A 177 8.08 -3.45 10.44
CA THR A 177 8.58 -4.68 11.06
C THR A 177 7.87 -5.91 10.49
N GLN A 178 6.56 -5.85 10.24
CA GLN A 178 5.80 -6.95 9.62
C GLN A 178 6.21 -7.20 8.17
N LEU A 179 6.37 -6.14 7.37
CA LEU A 179 6.81 -6.25 5.97
C LEU A 179 8.25 -6.78 5.88
N LEU A 180 9.17 -6.25 6.69
CA LEU A 180 10.58 -6.67 6.68
C LEU A 180 10.82 -8.03 7.34
N ASN A 181 9.92 -8.51 8.21
CA ASN A 181 10.03 -9.84 8.78
C ASN A 181 9.40 -10.93 7.90
N ASN A 182 8.63 -10.56 6.86
CA ASN A 182 8.03 -11.53 5.95
C ASN A 182 9.03 -11.91 4.83
N PRO A 183 9.57 -13.15 4.83
CA PRO A 183 10.61 -13.54 3.86
C PRO A 183 10.10 -13.55 2.42
N PHE A 184 8.84 -13.91 2.21
CA PHE A 184 8.22 -13.92 0.88
C PHE A 184 8.15 -12.50 0.29
N VAL A 185 7.74 -11.52 1.09
CA VAL A 185 7.68 -10.10 0.67
C VAL A 185 9.07 -9.60 0.28
N LEU A 186 10.11 -9.91 1.06
CA LEU A 186 11.48 -9.48 0.77
C LEU A 186 12.01 -10.03 -0.57
N VAL A 187 11.79 -11.32 -0.83
CA VAL A 187 12.25 -11.98 -2.07
C VAL A 187 11.52 -11.42 -3.28
N VAL A 188 10.19 -11.34 -3.23
CA VAL A 188 9.38 -10.80 -4.34
C VAL A 188 9.77 -9.36 -4.63
N THR A 189 9.96 -8.54 -3.59
CA THR A 189 10.38 -7.14 -3.74
C THR A 189 11.79 -7.03 -4.34
N ALA A 190 12.74 -7.88 -3.93
CA ALA A 190 14.09 -7.88 -4.49
C ALA A 190 14.10 -8.26 -5.99
N ILE A 191 13.32 -9.28 -6.37
CA ILE A 191 13.17 -9.70 -7.77
C ILE A 191 12.50 -8.61 -8.61
N LEU A 192 11.43 -7.99 -8.11
CA LEU A 192 10.77 -6.89 -8.81
C LEU A 192 11.70 -5.68 -8.96
N THR A 193 12.45 -5.33 -7.91
CA THR A 193 13.39 -4.21 -7.91
C THR A 193 14.48 -4.41 -8.96
N ILE A 194 15.08 -5.60 -9.03
CA ILE A 194 16.11 -5.86 -10.04
C ILE A 194 15.52 -5.90 -11.46
N SER A 195 14.32 -6.46 -11.61
CA SER A 195 13.59 -6.48 -12.89
C SER A 195 13.30 -5.07 -13.39
N MET A 196 12.84 -4.17 -12.52
CA MET A 196 12.66 -2.74 -12.85
C MET A 196 13.97 -2.07 -13.26
N GLY A 197 15.09 -2.42 -12.59
CA GLY A 197 16.40 -1.88 -12.93
C GLY A 197 16.90 -2.26 -14.33
N THR A 198 16.39 -3.36 -14.91
CA THR A 198 16.71 -3.77 -16.28
C THR A 198 15.97 -2.97 -17.36
N LEU A 199 14.93 -2.21 -16.96
CA LEU A 199 14.23 -1.36 -17.90
C LEU A 199 15.17 -0.25 -18.39
N PRO A 200 15.21 0.01 -19.71
CA PRO A 200 16.04 1.08 -20.26
C PRO A 200 15.70 2.42 -19.58
N GLY A 201 16.68 3.31 -19.43
CA GLY A 201 16.47 4.64 -18.83
C GLY A 201 16.38 4.69 -17.29
N PHE A 202 16.32 3.54 -16.60
CA PHE A 202 16.41 3.49 -15.14
C PHE A 202 17.87 3.36 -14.68
N PRO A 203 18.24 3.97 -13.53
CA PRO A 203 19.59 3.87 -12.99
C PRO A 203 19.83 2.47 -12.39
N LEU A 204 20.21 1.50 -13.23
CA LEU A 204 20.47 0.10 -12.85
C LEU A 204 21.33 -0.04 -11.58
N PRO A 205 22.43 0.73 -11.37
CA PRO A 205 23.22 0.64 -10.14
C PRO A 205 22.40 0.88 -8.85
N VAL A 206 21.44 1.81 -8.88
CA VAL A 206 20.59 2.13 -7.72
C VAL A 206 19.67 0.96 -7.40
N PHE A 207 19.02 0.38 -8.42
CA PHE A 207 18.12 -0.77 -8.26
C PHE A 207 18.87 -2.03 -7.82
N VAL A 208 20.09 -2.24 -8.34
CA VAL A 208 20.95 -3.36 -7.91
C VAL A 208 21.35 -3.20 -6.45
N ILE A 209 21.77 -2.00 -6.01
CA ILE A 209 22.10 -1.74 -4.60
C ILE A 209 20.89 -2.03 -3.71
N LEU A 210 19.69 -1.55 -4.08
CA LEU A 210 18.46 -1.81 -3.33
C LEU A 210 18.12 -3.30 -3.27
N ALA A 211 18.23 -4.02 -4.39
CA ALA A 211 17.98 -5.46 -4.45
C ALA A 211 18.98 -6.24 -3.59
N VAL A 212 20.25 -5.83 -3.55
CA VAL A 212 21.28 -6.42 -2.69
C VAL A 212 20.94 -6.18 -1.21
N VAL A 213 20.54 -4.96 -0.82
CA VAL A 213 20.13 -4.66 0.56
C VAL A 213 18.94 -5.53 0.99
N LEU A 214 17.91 -5.66 0.14
CA LEU A 214 16.75 -6.51 0.42
C LEU A 214 17.14 -8.00 0.53
N SER A 215 18.03 -8.47 -0.34
CA SER A 215 18.52 -9.85 -0.33
C SER A 215 19.36 -10.16 0.92
N VAL A 216 20.17 -9.20 1.36
CA VAL A 216 20.95 -9.29 2.61
C VAL A 216 20.03 -9.33 3.83
N LEU A 217 19.00 -8.47 3.87
CA LEU A 217 17.99 -8.50 4.93
C LEU A 217 17.26 -9.85 4.99
N PHE A 218 16.87 -10.39 3.83
CA PHE A 218 16.28 -11.73 3.72
C PHE A 218 17.22 -12.80 4.30
N TYR A 219 18.50 -12.77 3.94
CA TYR A 219 19.48 -13.73 4.43
C TYR A 219 19.62 -13.70 5.97
N PHE A 220 19.67 -12.51 6.57
CA PHE A 220 19.72 -12.37 8.03
C PHE A 220 18.46 -12.92 8.70
N LYS A 221 17.27 -12.60 8.16
CA LYS A 221 15.97 -13.05 8.72
C LYS A 221 15.76 -14.54 8.56
N PHE A 222 16.14 -15.11 7.42
CA PHE A 222 16.07 -16.54 7.17
C PHE A 222 17.00 -17.32 8.10
N ARG A 223 18.20 -16.80 8.39
CA ARG A 223 19.14 -17.40 9.35
C ARG A 223 18.63 -17.32 10.79
N GLU A 224 17.98 -16.23 11.17
CA GLU A 224 17.35 -16.04 12.48
C GLU A 224 16.23 -17.07 12.69
N ALA A 225 15.34 -17.26 11.70
CA ALA A 225 14.28 -18.26 11.72
C ALA A 225 14.82 -19.69 11.87
N LYS A 226 15.88 -20.04 11.12
CA LYS A 226 16.54 -21.36 11.25
C LYS A 226 17.21 -21.57 12.61
N ARG A 227 17.82 -20.53 13.20
CA ARG A 227 18.45 -20.62 14.53
C ARG A 227 17.42 -20.79 15.65
N SER A 228 16.26 -20.15 15.54
CA SER A 228 15.17 -20.31 16.51
C SER A 228 14.52 -21.69 16.43
N ALA A 229 14.45 -22.28 15.24
CA ALA A 229 14.00 -23.67 15.04
C ALA A 229 15.00 -24.73 15.52
N ALA A 230 16.31 -24.39 15.59
CA ALA A 230 17.38 -25.30 15.99
C ALA A 230 17.73 -25.28 17.49
N LYS A 231 17.08 -24.43 18.31
CA LYS A 231 17.21 -24.50 19.77
C LYS A 231 16.32 -25.64 20.28
N PRO A 232 16.87 -26.68 20.95
CA PRO A 232 16.04 -27.69 21.58
C PRO A 232 15.20 -27.03 22.67
N LYS A 233 13.89 -27.28 22.68
CA LYS A 233 13.02 -26.97 23.81
C LYS A 233 13.57 -27.72 25.02
N THR A 234 14.33 -27.05 25.87
CA THR A 234 14.81 -27.61 27.12
C THR A 234 13.61 -27.89 28.01
N SER A 235 13.46 -29.17 28.34
CA SER A 235 12.56 -29.76 29.33
C SER A 235 12.16 -28.83 30.48
N LYS A 236 10.86 -28.57 30.60
CA LYS A 236 10.09 -28.55 31.85
C LYS A 236 8.92 -29.48 31.55
N GLY A 237 8.92 -30.73 31.99
CA GLY A 237 8.77 -31.16 33.37
C GLY A 237 7.47 -31.96 33.39
N GLU A 238 7.56 -33.27 33.61
CA GLU A 238 6.43 -34.21 33.67
C GLU A 238 5.29 -33.74 34.57
N GLN A 239 4.06 -33.83 34.05
CA GLN A 239 2.86 -34.19 34.81
C GLN A 239 1.88 -34.93 33.87
N PRO A 240 1.06 -35.86 34.39
CA PRO A 240 0.60 -37.04 33.65
C PRO A 240 -0.61 -36.77 32.76
N LEU A 241 -0.80 -37.64 31.77
CA LEU A 241 -1.96 -37.73 30.91
C LEU A 241 -3.27 -37.82 31.73
N SER A 242 -4.11 -36.79 31.63
CA SER A 242 -5.56 -36.92 31.74
C SER A 242 -6.13 -37.02 30.32
N ILE A 243 -6.70 -38.18 30.01
CA ILE A 243 -7.52 -38.40 28.82
C ILE A 243 -8.87 -37.72 29.07
N GLU A 244 -9.21 -36.70 28.29
CA GLU A 244 -10.59 -36.23 28.16
C GLU A 244 -10.92 -35.96 26.69
N GLU A 245 -12.16 -36.28 26.36
CA GLU A 245 -12.68 -36.62 25.04
C GLU A 245 -12.72 -35.49 24.00
N LYS A 246 -12.77 -35.93 22.74
CA LYS A 246 -13.06 -35.14 21.54
C LYS A 246 -14.38 -34.38 21.67
N GLU A 247 -14.34 -33.08 21.39
CA GLU A 247 -15.41 -32.39 20.66
C GLU A 247 -14.82 -31.56 19.52
N GLY A 248 -15.40 -31.73 18.33
CA GLY A 248 -14.90 -31.16 17.10
C GLY A 248 -15.14 -29.65 17.02
N THR A 249 -14.13 -28.91 16.58
CA THR A 249 -14.33 -27.59 15.97
C THR A 249 -13.24 -27.36 14.93
N SER A 250 -13.62 -26.66 13.87
CA SER A 250 -13.03 -26.41 12.54
C SER A 250 -11.61 -25.82 12.47
N LEU A 251 -10.75 -26.04 13.48
CA LEU A 251 -9.38 -25.51 13.53
C LEU A 251 -8.31 -26.44 12.95
N GLY A 252 -8.66 -27.68 12.60
CA GLY A 252 -7.71 -28.65 12.01
C GLY A 252 -7.29 -28.34 10.57
N LEU A 253 -8.11 -27.61 9.82
CA LEU A 253 -7.87 -27.30 8.40
C LEU A 253 -6.86 -26.16 8.18
N ILE A 254 -6.64 -25.30 9.18
CA ILE A 254 -5.72 -24.16 9.05
C ILE A 254 -4.26 -24.58 9.33
N GLY A 255 -4.04 -25.67 10.07
CA GLY A 255 -2.70 -26.19 10.36
C GLY A 255 -2.01 -26.90 9.19
N ASP A 256 -2.77 -27.34 8.18
CA ASP A 256 -2.22 -28.05 7.01
C ASP A 256 -1.74 -27.12 5.88
N LEU A 257 -2.20 -25.86 5.84
CA LEU A 257 -1.79 -24.90 4.80
C LEU A 257 -0.32 -24.48 4.93
N ASP A 258 0.20 -24.36 6.15
CA ASP A 258 1.62 -24.02 6.40
C ASP A 258 2.58 -25.14 5.98
N LYS A 259 2.12 -26.40 5.98
CA LYS A 259 2.90 -27.55 5.50
C LYS A 259 2.91 -27.66 3.97
N VAL A 260 1.82 -27.27 3.29
CA VAL A 260 1.76 -27.32 1.83
C VAL A 260 2.61 -26.22 1.17
N SER A 261 2.74 -25.04 1.81
CA SER A 261 3.59 -23.95 1.30
C SER A 261 5.10 -24.25 1.39
N THR A 262 5.52 -25.19 2.24
CA THR A 262 6.95 -25.52 2.40
C THR A 262 7.44 -26.53 1.35
N GLU A 263 6.55 -27.34 0.78
CA GLU A 263 6.89 -28.31 -0.27
C GLU A 263 6.89 -27.73 -1.69
N THR A 264 6.34 -26.54 -1.93
CA THR A 264 6.26 -25.92 -3.27
C THR A 264 7.46 -25.04 -3.63
N VAL A 265 8.28 -24.65 -2.66
CA VAL A 265 9.50 -23.83 -2.87
C VAL A 265 10.56 -24.49 -3.78
N PRO A 266 10.77 -25.83 -3.79
CA PRO A 266 11.77 -26.44 -4.67
C PRO A 266 11.39 -26.46 -6.15
N LEU A 267 10.11 -26.25 -6.51
CA LEU A 267 9.61 -26.45 -7.88
C LEU A 267 9.66 -25.19 -8.75
N ILE A 268 9.96 -24.02 -8.16
CA ILE A 268 10.07 -22.72 -8.86
C ILE A 268 11.53 -22.39 -9.23
N LEU A 269 12.50 -23.18 -8.74
CA LEU A 269 13.94 -22.97 -8.95
C LEU A 269 14.59 -24.01 -9.88
N LEU A 270 13.80 -24.80 -10.61
CA LEU A 270 14.26 -25.78 -11.60
C LEU A 270 13.66 -25.45 -12.97
#